data_AF-A0A522U619-F1
#
_entry.id   AF-A0A522U619-F1
#
_cell.length_a   1.000
_cell.length_b   1.000
_cell.length_c   1.000
_cell.angle_alpha   90.00
_cell.angle_beta   90.00
_cell.angle_gamma   90.00
#
_symmetry.space_group_name_H-M   'P 1'
#
loop_
_entity.id
_entity.type
_entity.pdbx_description
1 polymer ?
#
loop_
_entity_poly.entity_id
_entity_poly.type
_entity_poly.pdbx_seq_one_letter_code
_entity_poly.pdbx_strand_id
1 'polypeptide(L)'
;MHNENLEAEWSNGQEVMRKIYEQGTEKYLKNLPEWGKCFVNTHECVVCMDEGVAHKKMGGLTKFPMAGSGILFPASSEAERLKKTAGLMKNLGVSEITSHGGCGAAGLAYKRDNQGTEPTSEQMDNLAIDWAKKLADKLGARYRHVALTEMARPAEFHSARVVYFDGTGKFNPSADGLPMGFVISRAYLPAEYATEELKVAVNIAFGHHGFGELFTTENPFVIIVLGSGELADEATAAFKDDKNYLEGRIKVESVTV
;
A
#
# COMPACT_ATOMS: atom_id res chain seq x y z
N MET A 1 5.67 -25.97 6.37
CA MET A 1 4.88 -24.90 7.02
C MET A 1 4.94 -23.55 6.30
N HIS A 2 6.09 -22.86 6.15
CA HIS A 2 6.07 -21.55 5.44
C HIS A 2 5.66 -21.68 3.95
N ASN A 3 6.18 -22.68 3.23
CA ASN A 3 5.88 -22.86 1.81
C ASN A 3 4.43 -23.30 1.51
N GLU A 4 3.83 -24.16 2.35
CA GLU A 4 2.47 -24.67 2.12
C GLU A 4 1.41 -23.57 2.26
N ASN A 5 1.57 -22.66 3.24
CA ASN A 5 0.68 -21.51 3.40
C ASN A 5 0.86 -20.50 2.25
N LEU A 6 2.09 -20.32 1.76
CA LEU A 6 2.39 -19.42 0.65
C LEU A 6 1.75 -19.90 -0.66
N GLU A 7 1.86 -21.20 -0.98
CA GLU A 7 1.23 -21.80 -2.16
C GLU A 7 -0.30 -21.77 -2.09
N ALA A 8 -0.87 -22.01 -0.91
CA ALA A 8 -2.31 -21.91 -0.68
C ALA A 8 -2.83 -20.49 -0.92
N GLU A 9 -2.18 -19.47 -0.35
CA GLU A 9 -2.56 -18.06 -0.55
C GLU A 9 -2.34 -17.59 -1.99
N TRP A 10 -1.27 -18.04 -2.64
CA TRP A 10 -1.06 -17.81 -4.06
C TRP A 10 -2.24 -18.35 -4.88
N SER A 11 -2.66 -19.59 -4.58
CA SER A 11 -3.78 -20.25 -5.24
C SER A 11 -5.12 -19.55 -4.98
N ASN A 12 -5.33 -19.03 -3.77
CA ASN A 12 -6.55 -18.29 -3.40
C ASN A 12 -6.76 -17.05 -4.29
N GLY A 13 -5.68 -16.32 -4.63
CA GLY A 13 -5.76 -15.16 -5.53
C GLY A 13 -5.76 -15.50 -7.03
N GLN A 14 -5.48 -16.75 -7.40
CA GLN A 14 -5.15 -17.12 -8.77
C GLN A 14 -6.34 -16.97 -9.74
N GLU A 15 -7.57 -17.26 -9.31
CA GLU A 15 -8.74 -17.13 -10.19
C GLU A 15 -8.98 -15.66 -10.58
N VAL A 16 -8.85 -14.74 -9.62
CA VAL A 16 -8.97 -13.29 -9.85
C VAL A 16 -7.88 -12.82 -10.81
N MET A 17 -6.62 -13.21 -10.56
CA MET A 17 -5.51 -12.81 -11.43
C MET A 17 -5.63 -13.40 -12.83
N ARG A 18 -6.05 -14.66 -12.98
CA ARG A 18 -6.32 -15.28 -14.29
C ARG A 18 -7.35 -14.48 -15.08
N LYS A 19 -8.46 -14.08 -14.45
CA LYS A 19 -9.49 -13.24 -15.09
C LYS A 19 -8.93 -11.88 -15.51
N ILE A 20 -8.06 -11.28 -14.71
CA ILE A 20 -7.37 -10.02 -15.07
C ILE A 20 -6.51 -10.22 -16.31
N TYR A 21 -5.68 -11.28 -16.35
CA TYR A 21 -4.78 -11.54 -17.47
C TYR A 21 -5.53 -11.87 -18.77
N GLU A 22 -6.63 -12.62 -18.69
CA GLU A 22 -7.41 -13.03 -19.87
C GLU A 22 -8.23 -11.89 -20.50
N GLN A 23 -8.79 -11.00 -19.68
CA GLN A 23 -9.72 -9.97 -20.17
C GLN A 23 -9.18 -8.54 -20.15
N GLY A 24 -8.04 -8.31 -19.48
CA GLY A 24 -7.48 -7.00 -19.17
C GLY A 24 -7.98 -6.43 -17.83
N THR A 25 -7.11 -5.72 -17.11
CA THR A 25 -7.40 -5.18 -15.77
C THR A 25 -8.61 -4.24 -15.79
N GLU A 26 -8.65 -3.29 -16.72
CA GLU A 26 -9.74 -2.31 -16.79
C GLU A 26 -11.11 -2.98 -16.99
N LYS A 27 -11.20 -3.91 -17.94
CA LYS A 27 -12.44 -4.64 -18.21
C LYS A 27 -12.85 -5.48 -17.01
N TYR A 28 -11.91 -6.15 -16.34
CA TYR A 28 -12.21 -6.91 -15.12
C TYR A 28 -12.78 -5.99 -14.02
N LEU A 29 -12.04 -4.94 -13.65
CA LEU A 29 -12.41 -4.08 -12.53
C LEU A 29 -13.74 -3.35 -12.78
N LYS A 30 -13.97 -2.83 -13.99
CA LYS A 30 -15.24 -2.17 -14.34
C LYS A 30 -16.45 -3.09 -14.32
N ASN A 31 -16.24 -4.41 -14.42
CA ASN A 31 -17.30 -5.41 -14.34
C ASN A 31 -17.51 -5.94 -12.90
N LEU A 32 -16.67 -5.56 -11.93
CA LEU A 32 -16.89 -5.95 -10.54
C LEU A 32 -18.17 -5.27 -10.01
N PRO A 33 -19.01 -6.02 -9.28
CA PRO A 33 -20.05 -5.42 -8.47
C PRO A 33 -19.43 -4.36 -7.56
N GLU A 34 -20.08 -3.20 -7.46
CA GLU A 34 -19.67 -2.12 -6.56
C GLU A 34 -18.32 -1.45 -6.87
N TRP A 35 -17.71 -1.67 -8.06
CA TRP A 35 -16.47 -0.97 -8.46
C TRP A 35 -16.54 0.54 -8.27
N GLY A 36 -17.66 1.18 -8.65
CA GLY A 36 -17.85 2.62 -8.45
C GLY A 36 -17.87 3.05 -6.98
N LYS A 37 -18.19 2.17 -6.03
CA LYS A 37 -18.16 2.45 -4.59
C LYS A 37 -16.74 2.48 -4.02
N CYS A 38 -15.76 1.94 -4.75
CA CYS A 38 -14.35 2.07 -4.38
C CYS A 38 -13.83 3.50 -4.52
N PHE A 39 -14.57 4.43 -5.15
CA PHE A 39 -14.15 5.81 -5.33
C PHE A 39 -14.93 6.73 -4.39
N VAL A 40 -14.29 7.11 -3.29
CA VAL A 40 -14.87 7.91 -2.21
C VAL A 40 -14.51 9.39 -2.35
N ASN A 41 -15.34 10.27 -1.78
CA ASN A 41 -15.08 11.72 -1.81
C ASN A 41 -14.38 12.25 -0.55
N THR A 42 -14.25 11.42 0.49
CA THR A 42 -13.66 11.80 1.77
C THR A 42 -12.79 10.68 2.30
N HIS A 43 -11.81 11.04 3.11
CA HIS A 43 -10.91 10.11 3.79
C HIS A 43 -10.98 10.32 5.30
N GLU A 44 -11.55 9.36 6.00
CA GLU A 44 -11.79 9.48 7.44
C GLU A 44 -10.64 8.92 8.28
N CYS A 45 -9.89 7.95 7.74
CA CYS A 45 -8.89 7.18 8.46
C CYS A 45 -7.58 7.08 7.67
N VAL A 46 -6.44 7.41 8.27
CA VAL A 46 -5.13 7.11 7.66
C VAL A 46 -4.74 5.69 7.98
N VAL A 47 -4.25 4.95 6.98
CA VAL A 47 -3.70 3.60 7.13
C VAL A 47 -2.37 3.48 6.38
N CYS A 48 -1.61 2.41 6.67
CA CYS A 48 -0.44 2.08 5.85
C CYS A 48 -0.86 1.66 4.43
N MET A 49 0.06 1.76 3.47
CA MET A 49 -0.12 1.20 2.11
C MET A 49 -0.20 -0.32 2.08
N ASP A 50 0.19 -0.99 3.18
CA ASP A 50 0.10 -2.44 3.40
C ASP A 50 -1.32 -2.95 3.09
N GLU A 51 -1.40 -3.97 2.23
CA GLU A 51 -2.63 -4.54 1.71
C GLU A 51 -3.53 -5.08 2.83
N GLY A 52 -2.92 -5.59 3.90
CA GLY A 52 -3.61 -6.15 5.06
C GLY A 52 -4.44 -5.12 5.81
N VAL A 53 -3.98 -3.86 5.89
CA VAL A 53 -4.75 -2.77 6.52
C VAL A 53 -5.54 -1.96 5.50
N ALA A 54 -5.03 -1.80 4.28
CA ALA A 54 -5.72 -1.09 3.20
C ALA A 54 -7.03 -1.80 2.82
N HIS A 55 -7.08 -3.14 2.80
CA HIS A 55 -8.29 -3.91 2.48
C HIS A 55 -9.15 -4.26 3.71
N LYS A 56 -8.63 -4.17 4.94
CA LYS A 56 -9.39 -4.48 6.17
C LYS A 56 -10.61 -3.59 6.34
N LYS A 57 -11.79 -4.15 6.63
CA LYS A 57 -12.99 -3.37 6.99
C LYS A 57 -12.78 -2.69 8.36
N MET A 58 -12.85 -1.36 8.39
CA MET A 58 -12.58 -0.53 9.59
C MET A 58 -13.84 0.16 10.11
N GLY A 59 -14.95 -0.58 10.24
CA GLY A 59 -16.23 -0.02 10.69
C GLY A 59 -16.86 0.94 9.68
N GLY A 60 -16.61 0.72 8.38
CA GLY A 60 -17.13 1.57 7.30
C GLY A 60 -16.31 2.81 6.99
N LEU A 61 -15.26 3.10 7.79
CA LEU A 61 -14.40 4.26 7.57
C LEU A 61 -13.73 4.21 6.19
N THR A 62 -13.72 5.35 5.51
CA THR A 62 -12.93 5.53 4.30
C THR A 62 -11.46 5.76 4.63
N LYS A 63 -10.56 5.22 3.80
CA LYS A 63 -9.14 5.14 4.12
C LYS A 63 -8.30 5.98 3.18
N PHE A 64 -7.30 6.63 3.74
CA PHE A 64 -6.18 7.25 3.04
C PHE A 64 -4.89 6.46 3.30
N PRO A 65 -4.49 5.57 2.36
CA PRO A 65 -3.26 4.78 2.48
C PRO A 65 -2.00 5.61 2.25
N MET A 66 -1.03 5.46 3.16
CA MET A 66 0.26 6.13 3.15
C MET A 66 1.27 5.33 3.97
N ALA A 67 2.48 5.04 3.46
CA ALA A 67 3.42 4.15 4.14
C ALA A 67 3.69 4.56 5.60
N GLY A 68 3.43 3.63 6.54
CA GLY A 68 3.59 3.84 7.98
C GLY A 68 2.81 5.05 8.52
N SER A 69 1.65 5.38 7.93
CA SER A 69 0.86 6.56 8.26
C SER A 69 1.69 7.85 8.18
N GLY A 70 2.58 7.91 7.18
CA GLY A 70 3.41 9.08 6.87
C GLY A 70 4.72 9.20 7.64
N ILE A 71 5.15 8.16 8.37
CA ILE A 71 6.44 8.17 9.10
C ILE A 71 7.67 8.33 8.18
N LEU A 72 7.50 8.00 6.90
CA LEU A 72 8.51 8.16 5.85
C LEU A 72 8.36 9.43 5.02
N PHE A 73 7.35 10.27 5.29
CA PHE A 73 7.08 11.44 4.45
C PHE A 73 8.31 12.36 4.36
N PRO A 74 8.62 12.93 3.16
CA PRO A 74 9.83 13.71 2.97
C PRO A 74 9.86 14.99 3.81
N ALA A 75 10.89 15.11 4.64
CA ALA A 75 11.13 16.24 5.52
C ALA A 75 12.58 16.27 5.99
N SER A 76 13.07 17.45 6.36
CA SER A 76 14.41 17.64 6.92
C SER A 76 14.52 17.25 8.40
N SER A 77 13.39 17.07 9.09
CA SER A 77 13.34 16.67 10.50
C SER A 77 12.02 15.96 10.84
N GLU A 78 11.97 15.24 11.97
CA GLU A 78 10.73 14.64 12.49
C GLU A 78 9.64 15.68 12.73
N ALA A 79 9.99 16.85 13.31
CA ALA A 79 9.03 17.90 13.60
C ALA A 79 8.39 18.49 12.33
N GLU A 80 9.19 18.68 11.27
CA GLU A 80 8.68 19.10 9.97
C GLU A 80 7.79 18.01 9.34
N ARG A 81 8.20 16.74 9.44
CA ARG A 81 7.42 15.60 8.94
C ARG A 81 6.05 15.55 9.60
N LEU A 82 6.02 15.65 10.93
CA LEU A 82 4.79 15.64 11.72
C LEU A 82 3.89 16.81 11.32
N LYS A 83 4.46 18.01 11.12
CA LYS A 83 3.72 19.18 10.65
C LYS A 83 3.14 18.98 9.24
N LYS A 84 3.92 18.46 8.29
CA LYS A 84 3.49 18.25 6.90
C LYS A 84 2.39 17.19 6.81
N THR A 85 2.59 16.04 7.46
CA THR A 85 1.61 14.94 7.49
C THR A 85 0.33 15.36 8.19
N ALA A 86 0.40 16.00 9.36
CA ALA A 86 -0.78 16.55 10.02
C ALA A 86 -1.48 17.61 9.14
N GLY A 87 -0.75 18.49 8.47
CA GLY A 87 -1.33 19.47 7.55
C GLY A 87 -2.13 18.81 6.42
N LEU A 88 -1.54 17.79 5.79
CA LEU A 88 -2.20 17.02 4.73
C LEU A 88 -3.47 16.33 5.24
N MET A 89 -3.37 15.59 6.34
CA MET A 89 -4.47 14.82 6.92
C MET A 89 -5.62 15.72 7.40
N LYS A 90 -5.29 16.89 7.97
CA LYS A 90 -6.27 17.91 8.34
C LYS A 90 -7.03 18.43 7.11
N ASN A 91 -6.35 18.69 6.01
CA ASN A 91 -6.97 19.16 4.77
C ASN A 91 -7.90 18.10 4.14
N LEU A 92 -7.60 16.82 4.37
CA LEU A 92 -8.43 15.69 3.92
C LEU A 92 -9.60 15.38 4.87
N GLY A 93 -9.68 16.02 6.03
CA GLY A 93 -10.73 15.77 7.02
C GLY A 93 -10.56 14.46 7.80
N VAL A 94 -9.33 13.95 7.88
CA VAL A 94 -9.02 12.71 8.62
C VAL A 94 -9.34 12.89 10.11
N SER A 95 -10.06 11.91 10.66
CA SER A 95 -10.49 11.88 12.07
C SER A 95 -9.89 10.72 12.86
N GLU A 96 -9.22 9.78 12.19
CA GLU A 96 -8.57 8.64 12.81
C GLU A 96 -7.19 8.36 12.20
N ILE A 97 -6.19 8.16 13.05
CA ILE A 97 -4.82 7.77 12.67
C ILE A 97 -4.56 6.36 13.17
N THR A 98 -4.02 5.52 12.30
CA THR A 98 -3.69 4.14 12.66
C THR A 98 -2.20 3.88 12.67
N SER A 99 -1.77 2.92 13.49
CA SER A 99 -0.55 2.15 13.26
C SER A 99 -0.89 0.68 13.15
N HIS A 100 0.07 -0.15 12.74
CA HIS A 100 -0.11 -1.59 12.70
C HIS A 100 1.15 -2.35 13.09
N GLY A 101 0.98 -3.59 13.54
CA GLY A 101 2.10 -4.48 13.88
C GLY A 101 2.91 -4.87 12.65
N GLY A 102 4.22 -5.07 12.81
CA GLY A 102 5.13 -5.47 11.74
C GLY A 102 5.32 -4.41 10.65
N CYS A 103 5.23 -3.12 10.98
CA CYS A 103 5.29 -2.05 9.98
C CYS A 103 6.69 -1.87 9.38
N GLY A 104 6.90 -2.35 8.14
CA GLY A 104 8.16 -2.18 7.42
C GLY A 104 8.57 -0.71 7.24
N ALA A 105 7.62 0.21 7.09
CA ALA A 105 7.90 1.64 7.01
C ALA A 105 8.48 2.22 8.32
N ALA A 106 8.07 1.69 9.47
CA ALA A 106 8.68 2.04 10.75
C ALA A 106 10.10 1.46 10.85
N GLY A 107 10.34 0.26 10.33
CA GLY A 107 11.69 -0.29 10.21
C GLY A 107 12.64 0.58 9.40
N LEU A 108 12.17 1.06 8.23
CA LEU A 108 12.92 2.01 7.40
C LEU A 108 13.16 3.35 8.10
N ALA A 109 12.15 3.88 8.81
CA ALA A 109 12.28 5.10 9.59
C ALA A 109 13.32 4.95 10.71
N TYR A 110 13.31 3.82 11.41
CA TYR A 110 14.28 3.51 12.46
C TYR A 110 15.70 3.51 11.90
N LYS A 111 15.95 2.83 10.78
CA LYS A 111 17.27 2.81 10.13
C LYS A 111 17.72 4.20 9.73
N ARG A 112 16.84 5.01 9.12
CA ARG A 112 17.14 6.40 8.75
C ARG A 112 17.61 7.22 9.96
N ASP A 113 16.93 7.08 11.09
CA ASP A 113 17.19 7.92 12.27
C ASP A 113 18.31 7.36 13.18
N ASN A 114 18.69 6.08 13.00
CA ASN A 114 19.70 5.39 13.81
C ASN A 114 20.88 4.85 12.98
N GLN A 115 21.33 5.62 11.97
CA GLN A 115 22.53 5.35 11.17
C GLN A 115 22.58 3.96 10.52
N GLY A 116 21.43 3.45 10.07
CA GLY A 116 21.32 2.16 9.39
C GLY A 116 21.21 0.95 10.31
N THR A 117 21.10 1.15 11.63
CA THR A 117 20.95 0.04 12.59
C THR A 117 19.64 -0.72 12.35
N GLU A 118 19.73 -2.05 12.25
CA GLU A 118 18.57 -2.92 12.14
C GLU A 118 17.74 -2.93 13.43
N PRO A 119 16.45 -2.57 13.40
CA PRO A 119 15.60 -2.62 14.58
C PRO A 119 15.13 -4.05 14.89
N THR A 120 14.83 -4.32 16.16
CA THR A 120 14.02 -5.47 16.56
C THR A 120 12.55 -5.26 16.18
N SER A 121 11.75 -6.34 16.10
CA SER A 121 10.31 -6.24 15.87
C SER A 121 9.60 -5.33 16.88
N GLU A 122 9.98 -5.42 18.16
CA GLU A 122 9.43 -4.57 19.22
C GLU A 122 9.77 -3.09 19.01
N GLN A 123 11.01 -2.77 18.58
CA GLN A 123 11.40 -1.39 18.28
C GLN A 123 10.63 -0.82 17.10
N MET A 124 10.40 -1.61 16.05
CA MET A 124 9.58 -1.19 14.92
C MET A 124 8.14 -0.88 15.32
N ASP A 125 7.51 -1.78 16.09
CA ASP A 125 6.12 -1.62 16.53
C ASP A 125 5.97 -0.43 17.47
N ASN A 126 6.89 -0.29 18.44
CA ASN A 126 6.90 0.86 19.35
C ASN A 126 7.06 2.18 18.59
N LEU A 127 7.94 2.24 17.60
CA LEU A 127 8.13 3.43 16.77
C LEU A 127 6.87 3.75 15.94
N ALA A 128 6.22 2.74 15.34
CA ALA A 128 4.98 2.93 14.59
C ALA A 128 3.85 3.45 15.48
N ILE A 129 3.71 2.88 16.69
CA ILE A 129 2.73 3.30 17.70
C ILE A 129 3.00 4.74 18.16
N ASP A 130 4.23 5.06 18.52
CA ASP A 130 4.63 6.39 18.98
C ASP A 130 4.37 7.47 17.91
N TRP A 131 4.78 7.21 16.67
CA TRP A 131 4.53 8.10 15.54
C TRP A 131 3.03 8.38 15.34
N ALA A 132 2.22 7.32 15.28
CA ALA A 132 0.79 7.46 15.05
C ALA A 132 0.08 8.18 16.20
N LYS A 133 0.50 7.97 17.45
CA LYS A 133 0.00 8.73 18.61
C LYS A 133 0.35 10.21 18.53
N LYS A 134 1.62 10.55 18.26
CA LYS A 134 2.07 11.94 18.08
C LYS A 134 1.25 12.65 16.99
N LEU A 135 0.99 11.96 15.89
CA LEU A 135 0.21 12.48 14.76
C LEU A 135 -1.28 12.65 15.11
N ALA A 136 -1.87 11.67 15.80
CA ALA A 136 -3.24 11.77 16.30
C ALA A 136 -3.41 12.95 17.25
N ASP A 137 -2.51 13.10 18.23
CA ASP A 137 -2.51 14.20 19.20
C ASP A 137 -2.36 15.55 18.50
N LYS A 138 -1.47 15.64 17.49
CA LYS A 138 -1.26 16.86 16.71
C LYS A 138 -2.50 17.30 15.93
N LEU A 139 -3.32 16.35 15.50
CA LEU A 139 -4.54 16.56 14.74
C LEU A 139 -5.79 16.74 15.62
N GLY A 140 -5.75 16.28 16.87
CA GLY A 140 -6.96 16.06 17.67
C GLY A 140 -7.81 14.89 17.13
N ALA A 141 -7.17 13.92 16.48
CA ALA A 141 -7.80 12.74 15.90
C ALA A 141 -7.78 11.56 16.88
N ARG A 142 -8.61 10.54 16.62
CA ARG A 142 -8.52 9.27 17.36
C ARG A 142 -7.29 8.49 16.92
N TYR A 143 -6.73 7.72 17.84
CA TYR A 143 -5.67 6.74 17.56
C TYR A 143 -6.21 5.31 17.64
N ARG A 144 -5.80 4.45 16.71
CA ARG A 144 -6.06 3.00 16.75
C ARG A 144 -4.82 2.21 16.33
N HIS A 145 -4.49 1.16 17.08
CA HIS A 145 -3.52 0.16 16.62
C HIS A 145 -4.26 -1.02 15.97
N VAL A 146 -3.78 -1.50 14.82
CA VAL A 146 -4.25 -2.75 14.21
C VAL A 146 -3.19 -3.82 14.45
N ALA A 147 -3.51 -4.81 15.28
CA ALA A 147 -2.58 -5.91 15.51
C ALA A 147 -2.36 -6.70 14.22
N LEU A 148 -1.18 -7.34 14.09
CA LEU A 148 -0.83 -8.13 12.91
C LEU A 148 -1.85 -9.24 12.63
N THR A 149 -2.37 -9.88 13.68
CA THR A 149 -3.41 -10.93 13.60
C THR A 149 -4.80 -10.42 13.20
N GLU A 150 -5.01 -9.10 13.19
CA GLU A 150 -6.27 -8.49 12.78
C GLU A 150 -6.25 -8.03 11.32
N MET A 151 -5.10 -8.08 10.64
CA MET A 151 -4.99 -7.66 9.25
C MET A 151 -5.74 -8.60 8.29
N ALA A 152 -6.12 -8.08 7.13
CA ALA A 152 -6.74 -8.85 6.05
C ALA A 152 -5.70 -9.59 5.18
N ARG A 153 -4.68 -10.17 5.81
CA ARG A 153 -3.64 -10.99 5.17
C ARG A 153 -3.00 -11.93 6.20
N PRO A 154 -2.27 -12.98 5.79
CA PRO A 154 -1.46 -13.78 6.70
C PRO A 154 -0.47 -12.92 7.50
N ALA A 155 -0.20 -13.30 8.75
CA ALA A 155 0.71 -12.54 9.61
C ALA A 155 2.17 -12.65 9.13
N GLU A 156 2.53 -13.78 8.54
CA GLU A 156 3.90 -14.17 8.22
C GLU A 156 4.45 -13.53 6.95
N PHE A 157 3.57 -13.11 6.02
CA PHE A 157 3.96 -12.55 4.73
C PHE A 157 2.87 -11.66 4.12
N HIS A 158 3.24 -10.96 3.05
CA HIS A 158 2.38 -10.13 2.23
C HIS A 158 1.81 -10.94 1.06
N SER A 159 0.48 -10.93 0.92
CA SER A 159 -0.24 -11.64 -0.13
C SER A 159 -0.68 -10.72 -1.28
N ALA A 160 -0.11 -9.51 -1.35
CA ALA A 160 -0.33 -8.58 -2.45
C ALA A 160 0.11 -9.18 -3.81
N ARG A 161 -0.79 -9.13 -4.79
CA ARG A 161 -0.55 -9.49 -6.21
C ARG A 161 -0.51 -8.26 -7.12
N VAL A 162 -0.93 -7.12 -6.59
CA VAL A 162 -0.99 -5.85 -7.32
C VAL A 162 -0.54 -4.69 -6.45
N VAL A 163 -0.28 -3.54 -7.08
CA VAL A 163 -0.27 -2.22 -6.43
C VAL A 163 -1.29 -1.35 -7.12
N TYR A 164 -2.15 -0.70 -6.34
CA TYR A 164 -3.01 0.37 -6.81
C TYR A 164 -2.28 1.71 -6.68
N PHE A 165 -1.86 2.26 -7.82
CA PHE A 165 -1.22 3.57 -7.89
C PHE A 165 -2.29 4.62 -8.21
N ASP A 166 -2.86 5.21 -7.15
CA ASP A 166 -4.08 6.01 -7.22
C ASP A 166 -3.82 7.50 -7.48
N GLY A 167 -3.95 7.89 -8.75
CA GLY A 167 -3.92 9.29 -9.18
C GLY A 167 -5.22 10.05 -8.96
N THR A 168 -6.30 9.35 -8.60
CA THR A 168 -7.62 9.96 -8.38
C THR A 168 -7.71 10.58 -6.99
N GLY A 169 -6.98 10.02 -6.02
CA GLY A 169 -7.07 10.36 -4.61
C GLY A 169 -8.38 9.91 -3.98
N LYS A 170 -9.09 8.96 -4.59
CA LYS A 170 -10.42 8.52 -4.16
C LYS A 170 -10.49 7.03 -3.93
N PHE A 171 -9.47 6.27 -4.32
CA PHE A 171 -9.55 4.83 -4.30
C PHE A 171 -9.50 4.28 -2.86
N ASN A 172 -10.47 3.45 -2.54
CA ASN A 172 -10.60 2.70 -1.30
C ASN A 172 -11.04 1.27 -1.68
N PRO A 173 -10.21 0.24 -1.45
CA PRO A 173 -10.46 -1.11 -1.96
C PRO A 173 -11.56 -1.81 -1.14
N SER A 174 -12.82 -1.50 -1.45
CA SER A 174 -13.98 -2.03 -0.73
C SER A 174 -14.81 -3.05 -1.49
N ALA A 175 -14.64 -3.15 -2.81
CA ALA A 175 -15.40 -4.10 -3.64
C ALA A 175 -14.90 -5.53 -3.46
N ASP A 176 -15.84 -6.46 -3.38
CA ASP A 176 -15.54 -7.89 -3.36
C ASP A 176 -14.97 -8.32 -4.73
N GLY A 177 -13.96 -9.19 -4.73
CA GLY A 177 -13.28 -9.67 -5.94
C GLY A 177 -12.14 -8.80 -6.45
N LEU A 178 -11.80 -7.72 -5.75
CA LEU A 178 -10.54 -7.01 -5.97
C LEU A 178 -9.35 -7.91 -5.61
N PRO A 179 -8.28 -7.95 -6.44
CA PRO A 179 -7.04 -8.58 -6.02
C PRO A 179 -6.46 -7.86 -4.79
N MET A 180 -5.87 -8.61 -3.86
CA MET A 180 -5.14 -8.03 -2.75
C MET A 180 -3.95 -7.24 -3.28
N GLY A 181 -3.78 -6.00 -2.80
CA GLY A 181 -2.70 -5.16 -3.26
C GLY A 181 -2.36 -4.02 -2.31
N PHE A 182 -1.12 -3.53 -2.45
CA PHE A 182 -0.73 -2.30 -1.80
C PHE A 182 -1.51 -1.14 -2.40
N VAL A 183 -1.79 -0.10 -1.62
CA VAL A 183 -2.49 1.10 -2.12
C VAL A 183 -1.64 2.34 -1.86
N ILE A 184 -1.34 3.09 -2.91
CA ILE A 184 -0.54 4.31 -2.87
C ILE A 184 -1.40 5.47 -3.35
N SER A 185 -1.67 6.42 -2.45
CA SER A 185 -2.54 7.58 -2.71
C SER A 185 -1.80 8.69 -3.47
N ARG A 186 -1.29 8.38 -4.67
CA ARG A 186 -0.40 9.22 -5.47
C ARG A 186 -0.88 10.66 -5.67
N ALA A 187 -2.19 10.88 -5.80
CA ALA A 187 -2.81 12.20 -5.97
C ALA A 187 -2.41 13.23 -4.89
N TYR A 188 -2.08 12.77 -3.68
CA TYR A 188 -1.76 13.63 -2.54
C TYR A 188 -0.28 13.63 -2.15
N LEU A 189 0.54 12.85 -2.87
CA LEU A 189 1.94 12.62 -2.53
C LEU A 189 2.87 13.30 -3.54
N PRO A 190 4.06 13.77 -3.12
CA PRO A 190 5.11 14.13 -4.06
C PRO A 190 5.48 12.95 -4.96
N ALA A 191 5.74 13.19 -6.25
CA ALA A 191 6.03 12.16 -7.25
C ALA A 191 7.17 11.22 -6.83
N GLU A 192 8.29 11.80 -6.41
CA GLU A 192 9.47 11.05 -5.94
C GLU A 192 9.11 10.15 -4.75
N TYR A 193 8.34 10.65 -3.79
CA TYR A 193 7.95 9.88 -2.61
C TYR A 193 7.03 8.71 -2.97
N ALA A 194 6.03 8.95 -3.81
CA ALA A 194 5.12 7.90 -4.26
C ALA A 194 5.83 6.85 -5.12
N THR A 195 6.84 7.26 -5.90
CA THR A 195 7.72 6.36 -6.65
C THR A 195 8.52 5.46 -5.70
N GLU A 196 9.06 6.00 -4.61
CA GLU A 196 9.75 5.19 -3.59
C GLU A 196 8.80 4.24 -2.86
N GLU A 197 7.56 4.66 -2.53
CA GLU A 197 6.54 3.75 -1.99
C GLU A 197 6.23 2.60 -2.98
N LEU A 198 6.14 2.90 -4.27
CA LEU A 198 5.89 1.91 -5.31
C LEU A 198 7.04 0.90 -5.44
N LYS A 199 8.30 1.37 -5.37
CA LYS A 199 9.48 0.49 -5.33
C LYS A 199 9.50 -0.39 -4.08
N VAL A 200 9.13 0.15 -2.91
CA VAL A 200 9.01 -0.63 -1.68
C VAL A 200 7.97 -1.74 -1.84
N ALA A 201 6.80 -1.44 -2.40
CA ALA A 201 5.75 -2.43 -2.65
C ALA A 201 6.23 -3.58 -3.56
N VAL A 202 6.93 -3.25 -4.66
CA VAL A 202 7.54 -4.25 -5.55
C VAL A 202 8.62 -5.06 -4.81
N ASN A 203 9.53 -4.41 -4.08
CA ASN A 203 10.56 -5.11 -3.31
C ASN A 203 9.99 -6.07 -2.27
N ILE A 204 8.85 -5.73 -1.65
CA ILE A 204 8.15 -6.64 -0.74
C ILE A 204 7.57 -7.82 -1.52
N ALA A 205 6.86 -7.58 -2.62
CA ALA A 205 6.23 -8.62 -3.43
C ALA A 205 7.24 -9.66 -3.95
N PHE A 206 8.40 -9.22 -4.43
CA PHE A 206 9.47 -10.09 -4.94
C PHE A 206 10.46 -10.56 -3.85
N GLY A 207 10.36 -10.03 -2.63
CA GLY A 207 11.25 -10.34 -1.53
C GLY A 207 10.82 -11.54 -0.69
N HIS A 208 11.56 -11.80 0.38
CA HIS A 208 11.29 -12.88 1.34
C HIS A 208 10.01 -12.71 2.17
N HIS A 209 9.39 -11.53 2.09
CA HIS A 209 8.11 -11.24 2.74
C HIS A 209 6.93 -11.31 1.77
N GLY A 210 7.12 -11.63 0.49
CA GLY A 210 6.07 -11.74 -0.50
C GLY A 210 6.07 -13.09 -1.18
N PHE A 211 5.58 -13.14 -2.42
CA PHE A 211 5.53 -14.37 -3.21
C PHE A 211 6.81 -14.67 -3.99
N GLY A 212 7.71 -13.69 -4.13
CA GLY A 212 9.04 -13.90 -4.71
C GLY A 212 9.00 -14.48 -6.11
N GLU A 213 9.61 -15.65 -6.26
CA GLU A 213 9.79 -16.32 -7.55
C GLU A 213 8.50 -16.85 -8.20
N LEU A 214 7.36 -16.82 -7.49
CA LEU A 214 6.08 -17.18 -8.09
C LEU A 214 5.59 -16.15 -9.12
N PHE A 215 6.08 -14.91 -9.07
CA PHE A 215 5.86 -13.94 -10.13
C PHE A 215 6.71 -14.29 -11.35
N THR A 216 6.05 -14.62 -12.47
CA THR A 216 6.68 -14.97 -13.76
C THR A 216 6.13 -14.09 -14.88
N THR A 217 6.62 -14.27 -16.10
CA THR A 217 6.06 -13.65 -17.31
C THR A 217 4.59 -13.98 -17.53
N GLU A 218 4.16 -15.19 -17.15
CA GLU A 218 2.78 -15.67 -17.28
C GLU A 218 1.90 -15.23 -16.10
N ASN A 219 2.52 -14.98 -14.94
CA ASN A 219 1.84 -14.54 -13.72
C ASN A 219 2.53 -13.29 -13.14
N PRO A 220 2.50 -12.14 -13.85
CA PRO A 220 3.24 -10.97 -13.42
C PRO A 220 2.57 -10.30 -12.21
N PHE A 221 3.37 -9.58 -11.43
CA PHE A 221 2.90 -8.60 -10.48
C PHE A 221 2.38 -7.37 -11.24
N VAL A 222 1.16 -6.91 -10.92
CA VAL A 222 0.50 -5.86 -11.72
C VAL A 222 0.45 -4.54 -10.97
N ILE A 223 1.01 -3.49 -11.56
CA ILE A 223 0.84 -2.11 -11.12
C ILE A 223 -0.39 -1.55 -11.84
N ILE A 224 -1.48 -1.39 -11.09
CA ILE A 224 -2.76 -0.87 -11.56
C ILE A 224 -2.77 0.64 -11.33
N VAL A 225 -2.62 1.39 -12.41
CA VAL A 225 -2.63 2.85 -12.40
C VAL A 225 -4.07 3.35 -12.56
N LEU A 226 -4.59 3.97 -11.51
CA LEU A 226 -5.94 4.55 -11.51
C LEU A 226 -5.82 6.04 -11.84
N GLY A 227 -6.11 6.43 -13.07
CA GLY A 227 -5.96 7.82 -13.51
C GLY A 227 -5.58 7.98 -14.98
N SER A 228 -4.83 9.05 -15.26
CA SER A 228 -4.40 9.44 -16.62
C SER A 228 -3.25 8.59 -17.15
N GLY A 229 -3.03 8.64 -18.47
CA GLY A 229 -1.89 7.98 -19.12
C GLY A 229 -0.52 8.49 -18.66
N GLU A 230 -0.39 9.79 -18.35
CA GLU A 230 0.86 10.37 -17.82
C GLU A 230 1.30 9.71 -16.50
N LEU A 231 0.33 9.26 -15.69
CA LEU A 231 0.63 8.56 -14.44
C LEU A 231 1.19 7.15 -14.69
N ALA A 232 0.78 6.53 -15.79
CA ALA A 232 1.31 5.24 -16.20
C ALA A 232 2.73 5.35 -16.74
N ASP A 233 3.05 6.46 -17.42
CA ASP A 233 4.42 6.79 -17.80
C ASP A 233 5.31 7.00 -16.57
N GLU A 234 4.80 7.69 -15.53
CA GLU A 234 5.50 7.84 -14.24
C GLU A 234 5.78 6.48 -13.58
N ALA A 235 4.76 5.64 -13.45
CA ALA A 235 4.90 4.30 -12.87
C ALA A 235 5.86 3.41 -13.68
N THR A 236 5.83 3.51 -15.02
CA THR A 236 6.75 2.79 -15.92
C THR A 236 8.18 3.28 -15.76
N ALA A 237 8.39 4.60 -15.69
CA ALA A 237 9.70 5.20 -15.55
C ALA A 237 10.40 4.79 -14.24
N ALA A 238 9.64 4.52 -13.18
CA ALA A 238 10.15 4.03 -11.90
C ALA A 238 10.92 2.70 -11.99
N PHE A 239 10.60 1.88 -13.01
CA PHE A 239 11.13 0.52 -13.17
C PHE A 239 11.81 0.27 -14.51
N LYS A 240 12.09 1.32 -15.30
CA LYS A 240 12.71 1.18 -16.63
C LYS A 240 14.04 0.39 -16.62
N ASP A 241 14.75 0.41 -15.49
CA ASP A 241 16.03 -0.28 -15.28
C ASP A 241 15.90 -1.48 -14.31
N ASP A 242 14.69 -1.80 -13.84
CA ASP A 242 14.44 -2.91 -12.93
C ASP A 242 14.44 -4.24 -13.70
N LYS A 243 15.19 -5.23 -13.19
CA LYS A 243 15.34 -6.54 -13.83
C LYS A 243 13.99 -7.25 -13.99
N ASN A 244 13.14 -7.25 -12.96
CA ASN A 244 11.86 -7.96 -13.01
C ASN A 244 10.89 -7.28 -14.00
N TYR A 245 10.98 -5.96 -14.15
CA TYR A 245 10.24 -5.24 -15.19
C TYR A 245 10.76 -5.57 -16.60
N LEU A 246 12.07 -5.54 -16.82
CA LEU A 246 12.68 -5.88 -18.11
C LEU A 246 12.42 -7.34 -18.54
N GLU A 247 12.30 -8.24 -17.58
CA GLU A 247 11.92 -9.65 -17.81
C GLU A 247 10.42 -9.87 -17.97
N GLY A 248 9.58 -8.83 -17.84
CA GLY A 248 8.12 -8.93 -17.99
C GLY A 248 7.40 -9.54 -16.79
N ARG A 249 8.07 -9.66 -15.63
CA ARG A 249 7.49 -10.15 -14.36
C ARG A 249 6.71 -9.05 -13.64
N ILE A 250 6.92 -7.79 -14.00
CA ILE A 250 6.13 -6.63 -13.58
C ILE A 250 5.38 -6.09 -14.79
N LYS A 251 4.08 -5.84 -14.65
CA LYS A 251 3.23 -5.25 -15.70
C LYS A 251 2.57 -3.98 -15.19
N VAL A 252 2.61 -2.91 -15.98
CA VAL A 252 1.88 -1.67 -15.69
C VAL A 252 0.61 -1.65 -16.54
N GLU A 253 -0.56 -1.52 -15.91
CA GLU A 253 -1.85 -1.41 -16.59
C GLU A 253 -2.58 -0.15 -16.11
N SER A 254 -3.19 0.57 -17.04
CA SER A 254 -3.98 1.77 -16.74
C SER A 254 -5.47 1.44 -16.70
N VAL A 255 -6.19 2.10 -15.80
CA VAL A 255 -7.64 2.00 -15.67
C VAL A 255 -8.22 3.41 -15.60
N THR A 256 -9.04 3.77 -16.59
CA THR A 256 -9.74 5.05 -16.58
C THR A 256 -10.94 4.97 -15.64
N VAL A 257 -11.05 5.95 -14.74
CA VAL A 257 -12.03 6.01 -13.65
C VAL A 257 -12.92 7.24 -13.73
#